data_AF-A0A3B9MSB3-F1
#
_entry.id   AF-A0A3B9MSB3-F1
#
_cell.length_a   1.000
_cell.length_b   1.000
_cell.length_c   1.000
_cell.angle_alpha   90.00
_cell.angle_beta   90.00
_cell.angle_gamma   90.00
#
_symmetry.space_group_name_H-M   'P 1'
#
loop_
_entity.id
_entity.type
_entity.pdbx_description
1 polymer ?
#
loop_
_entity_poly.entity_id
_entity_poly.type
_entity_poly.pdbx_seq_one_letter_code
_entity_poly.pdbx_strand_id
1 'polypeptide(L)' 'MDYHTGKLDLGLRTASFQASFSCTPLVVDGVMYLSTPSSRVIALDADTGKELWKFDP' A
#
# COMPACT_ATOMS: atom_id res chain seq x y z
N MET A 1 -13.31 -23.63 -11.03
CA MET A 1 -12.63 -22.33 -11.25
C MET A 1 -12.21 -21.89 -9.88
N ASP A 2 -11.02 -22.34 -9.48
CA ASP A 2 -10.73 -22.61 -8.08
C ASP A 2 -9.89 -21.46 -7.51
N TYR A 3 -10.44 -20.76 -6.52
CA TYR A 3 -9.80 -19.64 -5.84
C TYR A 3 -8.59 -20.13 -5.05
N HIS A 4 -7.39 -19.86 -5.55
CA HIS A 4 -6.15 -20.16 -4.84
C HIS A 4 -5.87 -19.07 -3.80
N THR A 5 -6.54 -19.16 -2.65
CA THR A 5 -6.18 -18.39 -1.45
C THR A 5 -5.33 -19.29 -0.57
N GLY A 6 -4.01 -19.26 -0.76
CA GLY A 6 -3.13 -20.05 0.08
C GLY A 6 -1.68 -20.03 -0.37
N LYS A 7 -0.91 -19.07 0.14
CA LYS A 7 0.37 -19.42 0.78
C LYS A 7 0.85 -18.29 1.70
N LEU A 8 0.73 -18.53 3.00
CA LEU A 8 1.48 -17.85 4.05
C LEU A 8 2.79 -18.65 4.23
N ASP A 9 3.85 -18.25 3.53
CA ASP A 9 5.20 -18.73 3.81
C ASP A 9 5.84 -17.78 4.84
N LEU A 10 5.62 -18.09 6.12
CA LEU A 10 6.20 -17.35 7.25
C LEU A 10 7.68 -17.77 7.44
N GLY A 11 8.53 -17.41 6.47
CA GLY A 11 9.98 -17.53 6.56
C GLY A 11 10.58 -16.28 7.20
N LEU A 12 10.53 -16.17 8.53
CA LEU A 12 11.19 -15.12 9.30
C LEU A 12 12.73 -15.20 9.13
N ARG A 13 13.26 -14.53 8.09
CA ARG A 13 14.71 -14.30 7.89
C ARG A 13 15.11 -12.86 7.56
N THR A 14 14.17 -11.93 7.56
CA THR A 14 14.39 -10.49 7.78
C THR A 14 13.08 -9.96 8.32
N ALA A 15 13.06 -9.39 9.52
CA ALA A 15 11.87 -8.72 10.03
C ALA A 15 11.66 -7.40 9.27
N SER A 16 11.25 -7.45 8.01
CA SER A 16 10.42 -6.40 7.47
C SER A 16 9.09 -6.58 8.18
N PHE A 17 8.78 -5.65 9.08
CA PHE A 17 7.44 -5.42 9.57
C PHE A 17 6.55 -5.18 8.34
N GLN A 18 6.06 -6.25 7.71
CA GLN A 18 5.08 -6.15 6.65
C GLN A 18 3.76 -5.90 7.37
N ALA A 19 3.64 -4.68 7.91
CA ALA A 19 2.36 -4.08 8.20
C ALA A 19 1.52 -4.35 6.94
N SER A 20 0.54 -5.24 7.08
CA SER A 20 -0.36 -5.59 5.99
C SER A 20 -1.20 -4.34 5.75
N PHE A 21 -0.67 -3.45 4.93
CA PHE A 21 -1.28 -2.17 4.66
C PHE A 21 -2.42 -2.40 3.68
N SER A 22 -3.64 -2.53 4.20
CA SER A 22 -4.86 -2.59 3.41
C SER A 22 -5.50 -1.20 3.42
N CYS A 23 -5.40 -0.53 2.28
CA CYS A 23 -6.13 0.70 2.00
C CYS A 23 -6.84 0.50 0.66
N THR A 24 -8.04 1.05 0.52
CA THR A 24 -8.71 1.15 -0.78
C THR A 24 -8.16 2.39 -1.47
N PRO A 25 -7.27 2.27 -2.47
CA PRO A 25 -6.70 3.44 -3.14
C PRO A 25 -7.81 4.22 -3.83
N LEU A 26 -7.81 5.54 -3.64
CA LEU A 26 -8.63 6.45 -4.43
C LEU A 26 -7.76 7.01 -5.54
N VAL A 27 -8.22 6.91 -6.79
CA VAL A 27 -7.54 7.51 -7.94
C VAL A 27 -8.40 8.64 -8.47
N VAL A 28 -7.84 9.85 -8.54
CA VAL A 28 -8.47 11.02 -9.16
C VAL A 28 -7.42 11.78 -9.95
N ASP A 29 -7.73 12.19 -11.18
CA ASP A 29 -6.83 12.95 -12.07
C ASP A 29 -5.41 12.38 -12.20
N GLY A 30 -5.28 11.05 -12.25
CA GLY A 30 -3.99 10.36 -12.37
C GLY A 30 -3.18 10.30 -11.07
N VAL A 31 -3.75 10.72 -9.94
CA VAL A 31 -3.11 10.64 -8.62
C VAL A 31 -3.78 9.56 -7.79
N MET A 32 -2.97 8.62 -7.28
CA MET A 32 -3.37 7.58 -6.34
C MET A 32 -3.10 8.03 -4.90
N TYR A 33 -4.15 8.02 -4.09
CA TYR A 33 -4.07 8.37 -2.67
C TYR A 33 -4.13 7.12 -1.80
N LEU A 34 -3.17 7.03 -0.87
CA LEU A 34 -3.05 5.94 0.09
C LEU A 34 -3.08 6.52 1.51
N SER A 35 -4.01 6.04 2.34
CA SER A 35 -4.13 6.43 3.75
C SER A 35 -3.56 5.35 4.66
N THR A 36 -2.46 5.62 5.37
CA THR A 36 -1.84 4.66 6.29
C THR A 36 -2.58 4.58 7.64
N PRO A 37 -2.46 3.46 8.39
CA PRO A 37 -3.03 3.34 9.74
C PRO A 37 -2.44 4.35 10.72
N SER A 38 -1.26 4.89 10.40
CA SER A 38 -0.57 5.90 11.20
C SER A 38 -1.05 7.33 10.88
N SER A 39 -2.26 7.51 10.33
CA SER A 39 -2.83 8.80 9.93
C SER A 39 -1.99 9.59 8.93
N ARG A 40 -1.17 8.91 8.13
CA ARG A 40 -0.37 9.54 7.07
C ARG A 40 -1.05 9.34 5.74
N VAL A 41 -0.96 10.33 4.87
CA VAL A 41 -1.48 10.28 3.50
C VAL A 41 -0.32 10.35 2.54
N ILE A 42 -0.31 9.46 1.55
CA ILE A 42 0.70 9.41 0.49
C ILE A 42 -0.04 9.61 -0.83
N ALA A 43 0.43 10.55 -1.64
CA ALA A 43 -0.03 10.73 -3.01
C ALA A 43 1.05 10.21 -3.96
N LEU A 44 0.65 9.31 -4.85
CA LEU A 44 1.49 8.71 -5.87
C LEU A 44 0.94 9.04 -7.25
N ASP A 45 1.79 9.15 -8.24
CA ASP A 45 1.39 9.08 -9.64
C ASP A 45 0.81 7.69 -9.93
N ALA A 46 -0.40 7.61 -10.49
CA ALA A 46 -1.13 6.37 -10.66
C ALA A 46 -0.52 5.44 -11.73
N ASP A 47 0.20 6.01 -12.70
CA ASP A 47 0.80 5.24 -13.80
C ASP A 47 2.17 4.67 -13.41
N THR A 48 2.98 5.46 -12.71
CA THR A 48 4.38 5.13 -12.38
C THR A 48 4.58 4.70 -10.93
N GLY A 49 3.62 4.98 -10.04
CA GLY A 49 3.74 4.76 -8.60
C GLY A 49 4.70 5.73 -7.90
N LYS A 50 5.17 6.78 -8.58
CA LYS A 50 6.13 7.73 -8.02
C LYS A 50 5.47 8.62 -6.97
N GLU A 51 6.10 8.77 -5.82
CA GLU A 51 5.62 9.70 -4.78
C GLU A 51 5.61 11.14 -5.29
N LEU A 52 4.44 11.76 -5.22
CA LEU A 52 4.22 13.18 -5.51
C LEU A 52 4.39 14.00 -4.24
N TRP A 53 3.75 13.58 -3.16
CA TRP A 53 3.87 14.19 -1.84
C TRP A 53 3.40 13.23 -0.74
N LYS A 54 3.78 13.55 0.49
CA LYS A 54 3.34 12.85 1.69
C LYS A 54 2.99 13.83 2.79
N PHE A 55 1.90 13.54 3.48
CA PHE A 55 1.44 14.28 4.66
C PHE A 55 1.59 13.42 5.91
N ASP A 56 2.32 13.93 6.89
CA ASP A 56 2.58 13.33 8.20
C ASP A 56 2.28 14.41 9.27
N PRO A 57 1.14 14.33 9.98
CA PRO A 57 0.74 15.32 10.98
C PRO A 57 1.56 15.23 12.28
#